data_AF-A0A7L2BRA5-F1
#
_entry.id   AF-A0A7L2BRA5-F1
#
_cell.length_a   1.000
_cell.length_b   1.000
_cell.length_c   1.000
_cell.angle_alpha   90.00
_cell.angle_beta   90.00
_cell.angle_gamma   90.00
#
_symmetry.space_group_name_H-M   'P 1'
#
loop_
_entity.id
_entity.type
_entity.pdbx_description
1 polymer ?
#
loop_
_entity_poly.entity_id
_entity_poly.type
_entity_poly.pdbx_seq_one_letter_code
_entity_poly.pdbx_strand_id
1 'polypeptide(L)'
;QYHHYQSHVEIFTFQPDKPSKELAELLMFLAQVAHCYPEHMASFPQQLKELLSHHHTVLDPDLRMTFCKALILLRNKNLIHPTSLLELFFQLLRCHDKLLRKTLYTHIVTDIKNVNAKHKNNKVNTALQNFMYTMLRDSNPTAAKISLDVMIELYRRNIWNDAKTVNVITTACFSKVTKVLVAGLKFFLGKDEDEKQDSESESEVGILQMADNAVCIKMGIVFKIFLKRQQSFGSSLETEALYSLREMSFTLVSMQKQKKKSKPEVFNFSAIHLIHDPQDFAEKLLKQLESCKERFEVKMMLMDLISRLVGIHELFLFNFYPFVQRFLQPHQR
;
A
#
# COMPACT_ATOMS: atom_id res chain seq x y z
N GLN A 1 -31.00 -2.02 20.87
CA GLN A 1 -29.85 -1.66 20.00
C GLN A 1 -29.61 -2.69 18.90
N TYR A 2 -29.38 -3.97 19.19
CA TYR A 2 -29.19 -4.98 18.12
C TYR A 2 -30.42 -5.16 17.22
N HIS A 3 -31.63 -5.29 17.78
CA HIS A 3 -32.87 -5.30 16.97
C HIS A 3 -33.09 -4.01 16.19
N HIS A 4 -32.71 -2.86 16.76
CA HIS A 4 -32.78 -1.57 16.08
C HIS A 4 -31.85 -1.55 14.86
N TYR A 5 -30.63 -2.06 15.00
CA TYR A 5 -29.71 -2.28 13.88
C TYR A 5 -30.31 -3.20 12.81
N GLN A 6 -30.94 -4.31 13.19
CA GLN A 6 -31.57 -5.23 12.23
C GLN A 6 -32.66 -4.52 11.41
N SER A 7 -33.56 -3.77 12.06
CA SER A 7 -34.59 -2.98 11.37
C SER A 7 -33.97 -1.94 10.42
N HIS A 8 -32.91 -1.25 10.84
CA HIS A 8 -32.22 -0.29 9.97
C HIS A 8 -31.50 -0.95 8.79
N VAL A 9 -30.95 -2.16 8.96
CA VAL A 9 -30.34 -2.94 7.88
C VAL A 9 -31.39 -3.38 6.87
N GLU A 10 -32.56 -3.82 7.31
CA GLU A 10 -33.66 -4.17 6.43
C GLU A 10 -34.09 -2.95 5.59
N ILE A 11 -34.32 -1.80 6.24
CA ILE A 11 -34.64 -0.53 5.56
C ILE A 11 -33.53 -0.15 4.56
N PHE A 12 -32.27 -0.29 4.98
CA PHE A 12 -31.11 0.00 4.13
C PHE A 12 -31.04 -0.91 2.91
N THR A 13 -31.41 -2.18 3.04
CA THR A 13 -31.44 -3.14 1.92
C THR A 13 -32.43 -2.70 0.83
N PHE A 14 -33.53 -2.04 1.21
CA PHE A 14 -34.48 -1.45 0.24
C PHE A 14 -34.00 -0.13 -0.37
N GLN A 15 -33.20 0.67 0.36
CA GLN A 15 -32.71 1.99 -0.09
C GLN A 15 -31.22 2.21 0.25
N PRO A 16 -30.29 1.54 -0.47
CA PRO A 16 -28.87 1.55 -0.13
C PRO A 16 -28.12 2.85 -0.48
N ASP A 17 -28.74 3.72 -1.28
CA ASP A 17 -28.17 5.00 -1.73
C ASP A 17 -28.33 6.12 -0.69
N LYS A 18 -29.26 5.97 0.27
CA LYS A 18 -29.52 7.02 1.25
C LYS A 18 -28.48 6.99 2.39
N PRO A 19 -27.87 8.14 2.72
CA PRO A 19 -27.00 8.22 3.89
C PRO A 19 -27.83 8.02 5.16
N SER A 20 -27.35 7.16 6.06
CA SER A 20 -27.97 6.93 7.36
C SER A 20 -26.95 7.10 8.49
N LYS A 21 -27.07 8.20 9.23
CA LYS A 21 -26.21 8.50 10.39
C LYS A 21 -26.48 7.53 11.54
N GLU A 22 -27.75 7.22 11.79
CA GLU A 22 -28.17 6.28 12.83
C GLU A 22 -27.59 4.88 12.59
N LEU A 23 -27.64 4.39 11.35
CA LEU A 23 -27.02 3.12 10.99
C LEU A 23 -25.49 3.17 11.19
N ALA A 24 -24.83 4.27 10.82
CA ALA A 24 -23.39 4.45 11.03
C ALA A 24 -23.00 4.40 12.52
N GLU A 25 -23.77 5.07 13.39
CA GLU A 25 -23.55 5.06 14.84
C GLU A 25 -23.79 3.68 15.44
N LEU A 26 -24.89 3.02 15.05
CA LEU A 26 -25.22 1.65 15.49
C LEU A 26 -24.14 0.65 15.06
N LEU A 27 -23.67 0.73 13.82
CA LEU A 27 -22.60 -0.11 13.28
C LEU A 27 -21.33 0.01 14.11
N MET A 28 -20.90 1.24 14.40
CA MET A 28 -19.68 1.49 15.18
C MET A 28 -19.84 1.05 16.63
N PHE A 29 -20.98 1.31 17.26
CA PHE A 29 -21.29 0.84 18.60
C PHE A 29 -21.25 -0.69 18.67
N LEU A 30 -21.95 -1.37 17.77
CA LEU A 30 -21.98 -2.82 17.71
C LEU A 30 -20.60 -3.42 17.46
N ALA A 31 -19.79 -2.84 16.58
CA ALA A 31 -18.41 -3.30 16.37
C ALA A 31 -17.54 -3.14 17.64
N GLN A 32 -17.74 -2.07 18.41
CA GLN A 32 -17.05 -1.86 19.69
C GLN A 32 -17.46 -2.87 20.75
N VAL A 33 -18.73 -3.28 20.79
CA VAL A 33 -19.23 -4.16 21.85
C VAL A 33 -19.23 -5.65 21.42
N ALA A 34 -19.02 -5.97 20.15
CA ALA A 34 -19.10 -7.33 19.60
C ALA A 34 -18.30 -8.40 20.38
N HIS A 35 -17.09 -8.07 20.85
CA HIS A 35 -16.27 -8.99 21.64
C HIS A 35 -16.84 -9.35 23.03
N CYS A 36 -17.72 -8.52 23.59
CA CYS A 36 -18.35 -8.78 24.88
C CYS A 36 -19.54 -9.74 24.77
N TYR A 37 -20.14 -9.89 23.58
CA TYR A 37 -21.33 -10.71 23.35
C TYR A 37 -21.15 -11.65 22.14
N PRO A 38 -20.24 -12.63 22.22
CA PRO A 38 -19.90 -13.49 21.09
C PRO A 38 -21.08 -14.31 20.56
N GLU A 39 -22.00 -14.74 21.44
CA GLU A 39 -23.16 -15.56 21.05
C GLU A 39 -24.17 -14.78 20.20
N HIS A 40 -24.53 -13.56 20.62
CA HIS A 40 -25.50 -12.72 19.90
C HIS A 40 -24.90 -12.05 18.66
N MET A 41 -23.58 -11.88 18.60
CA MET A 41 -22.88 -11.13 17.55
C MET A 41 -22.15 -12.03 16.55
N ALA A 42 -22.36 -13.36 16.59
CA ALA A 42 -21.70 -14.30 15.70
C ALA A 42 -21.97 -14.04 14.20
N SER A 43 -23.21 -13.66 13.85
CA SER A 43 -23.62 -13.38 12.47
C SER A 43 -23.23 -11.99 11.98
N PHE A 44 -22.97 -11.06 12.90
CA PHE A 44 -22.76 -9.65 12.58
C PHE A 44 -21.58 -9.39 11.61
N PRO A 45 -20.38 -9.96 11.81
CA PRO A 45 -19.28 -9.77 10.87
C PRO A 45 -19.58 -10.26 9.45
N GLN A 46 -20.34 -11.36 9.32
CA GLN A 46 -20.70 -11.92 8.03
C GLN A 46 -21.72 -11.04 7.31
N GLN A 47 -22.74 -10.56 8.02
CA GLN A 47 -23.73 -9.61 7.50
C GLN A 47 -23.06 -8.32 6.98
N LEU A 48 -22.10 -7.76 7.71
CA LEU A 48 -21.37 -6.57 7.25
C LEU A 48 -20.59 -6.82 5.96
N LYS A 49 -19.96 -7.98 5.84
CA LYS A 49 -19.23 -8.34 4.61
C LYS A 49 -20.17 -8.48 3.43
N GLU A 50 -21.30 -9.16 3.61
CA GLU A 50 -22.29 -9.38 2.55
C GLU A 50 -22.89 -8.05 2.10
N LEU A 51 -23.36 -7.21 3.04
CA LEU A 51 -23.90 -5.89 2.72
C LEU A 51 -22.90 -5.03 1.94
N LEU A 52 -21.64 -5.02 2.38
CA LEU A 52 -20.60 -4.25 1.71
C LEU A 52 -20.24 -4.86 0.34
N SER A 53 -20.21 -6.18 0.20
CA SER A 53 -19.91 -6.85 -1.07
C SER A 53 -21.01 -6.64 -2.13
N HIS A 54 -22.29 -6.60 -1.73
CA HIS A 54 -23.40 -6.40 -2.69
C HIS A 54 -23.62 -4.92 -3.05
N HIS A 55 -23.41 -4.00 -2.11
CA HIS A 55 -23.80 -2.59 -2.29
C HIS A 55 -22.62 -1.61 -2.38
N HIS A 56 -21.36 -2.08 -2.50
CA HIS A 56 -20.20 -1.19 -2.44
C HIS A 56 -20.20 -0.04 -3.46
N THR A 57 -20.80 -0.19 -4.65
CA THR A 57 -20.85 0.90 -5.65
C THR A 57 -21.93 1.95 -5.36
N VAL A 58 -23.04 1.55 -4.73
CA VAL A 58 -24.23 2.38 -4.50
C VAL A 58 -24.19 3.07 -3.13
N LEU A 59 -23.50 2.47 -2.17
CA LEU A 59 -23.33 3.02 -0.83
C LEU A 59 -22.80 4.46 -0.84
N ASP A 60 -23.37 5.29 0.04
CA ASP A 60 -22.83 6.59 0.38
C ASP A 60 -21.34 6.47 0.83
N PRO A 61 -20.43 7.36 0.39
CA PRO A 61 -19.01 7.28 0.72
C PRO A 61 -18.70 7.26 2.22
N ASP A 62 -19.39 8.06 3.03
CA ASP A 62 -19.14 8.15 4.48
C ASP A 62 -19.63 6.89 5.19
N LEU A 63 -20.79 6.38 4.79
CA LEU A 63 -21.31 5.12 5.30
C LEU A 63 -20.39 3.96 4.90
N ARG A 64 -19.94 3.89 3.63
CA ARG A 64 -18.97 2.89 3.15
C ARG A 64 -17.68 2.90 3.96
N MET A 65 -17.14 4.09 4.26
CA MET A 65 -15.96 4.25 5.11
C MET A 65 -16.23 3.73 6.54
N THR A 66 -17.42 3.98 7.07
CA THR A 66 -17.82 3.50 8.40
C THR A 66 -17.92 1.97 8.46
N PHE A 67 -18.50 1.32 7.44
CA PHE A 67 -18.47 -0.14 7.30
C PHE A 67 -17.04 -0.68 7.30
N CYS A 68 -16.15 -0.06 6.52
CA CYS A 68 -14.73 -0.47 6.49
C CYS A 68 -14.07 -0.34 7.86
N LYS A 69 -14.27 0.78 8.57
CA LYS A 69 -13.74 1.00 9.92
C LYS A 69 -14.28 -0.03 10.92
N ALA A 70 -15.57 -0.34 10.86
CA ALA A 70 -16.18 -1.36 11.71
C ALA A 70 -15.56 -2.75 11.48
N LEU A 71 -15.39 -3.15 10.21
CA LEU A 71 -14.75 -4.41 9.84
C LEU A 71 -13.27 -4.47 10.28
N ILE A 72 -12.52 -3.37 10.14
CA ILE A 72 -11.14 -3.24 10.65
C ILE A 72 -11.10 -3.43 12.17
N LEU A 73 -12.05 -2.83 12.89
CA LEU A 73 -12.10 -2.94 14.35
C LEU A 73 -12.43 -4.37 14.80
N LEU A 74 -13.36 -5.05 14.13
CA LEU A 74 -13.66 -6.47 14.37
C LEU A 74 -12.44 -7.36 14.07
N ARG A 75 -11.67 -7.02 13.03
CA ARG A 75 -10.41 -7.71 12.68
C ARG A 75 -9.34 -7.57 13.75
N ASN A 76 -9.13 -6.36 14.26
CA ASN A 76 -8.17 -6.09 15.33
C ASN A 76 -8.49 -6.87 16.61
N LYS A 77 -9.77 -7.22 16.81
CA LYS A 77 -10.26 -8.06 17.92
C LYS A 77 -10.26 -9.56 17.60
N ASN A 78 -9.69 -9.96 16.47
CA ASN A 78 -9.64 -11.35 15.98
C ASN A 78 -11.00 -12.03 15.77
N LEU A 79 -12.08 -11.26 15.59
CA LEU A 79 -13.42 -11.80 15.29
C LEU A 79 -13.59 -12.16 13.80
N ILE A 80 -12.64 -11.75 12.95
CA ILE A 80 -12.67 -11.99 11.50
C ILE A 80 -11.34 -12.58 11.04
N HIS A 81 -11.42 -13.64 10.23
CA HIS A 81 -10.25 -14.23 9.57
C HIS A 81 -9.64 -13.26 8.53
N PRO A 82 -8.30 -13.07 8.50
CA PRO A 82 -7.66 -12.05 7.65
C PRO A 82 -7.94 -12.25 6.17
N THR A 83 -7.84 -13.49 5.67
CA THR A 83 -7.98 -13.81 4.23
C THR A 83 -9.29 -13.27 3.66
N SER A 84 -10.43 -13.61 4.29
CA SER A 84 -11.75 -13.21 3.80
C SER A 84 -11.97 -11.68 3.89
N LEU A 85 -11.38 -11.00 4.87
CA LEU A 85 -11.49 -9.55 4.96
C LEU A 85 -10.66 -8.83 3.89
N LEU A 86 -9.42 -9.29 3.70
CA LEU A 86 -8.51 -8.69 2.74
C LEU A 86 -9.01 -8.87 1.31
N GLU A 87 -9.58 -10.04 0.97
CA GLU A 87 -10.25 -10.27 -0.33
C GLU A 87 -11.34 -9.23 -0.60
N LEU A 88 -12.21 -8.96 0.38
CA LEU A 88 -13.23 -7.91 0.27
C LEU A 88 -12.60 -6.52 0.09
N PHE A 89 -11.56 -6.19 0.88
CA PHE A 89 -10.89 -4.89 0.77
C PHE A 89 -10.22 -4.66 -0.58
N PHE A 90 -9.65 -5.69 -1.19
CA PHE A 90 -9.13 -5.59 -2.55
C PHE A 90 -10.24 -5.36 -3.58
N GLN A 91 -11.41 -6.02 -3.45
CA GLN A 91 -12.56 -5.74 -4.31
C GLN A 91 -13.02 -4.28 -4.18
N LEU A 92 -13.00 -3.73 -2.97
CA LEU A 92 -13.37 -2.33 -2.70
C LEU A 92 -12.41 -1.31 -3.30
N LEU A 93 -11.18 -1.70 -3.68
CA LEU A 93 -10.26 -0.79 -4.39
C LEU A 93 -10.79 -0.33 -5.75
N ARG A 94 -11.79 -1.03 -6.30
CA ARG A 94 -12.50 -0.64 -7.52
C ARG A 94 -13.36 0.62 -7.33
N CYS A 95 -13.76 0.94 -6.10
CA CYS A 95 -14.64 2.07 -5.82
C CYS A 95 -13.93 3.41 -6.14
N HIS A 96 -14.68 4.39 -6.64
CA HIS A 96 -14.18 5.71 -7.04
C HIS A 96 -13.98 6.68 -5.86
N ASP A 97 -13.38 6.20 -4.76
CA ASP A 97 -13.10 7.02 -3.57
C ASP A 97 -11.59 7.00 -3.23
N LYS A 98 -10.94 8.16 -3.32
CA LYS A 98 -9.49 8.30 -3.06
C LYS A 98 -9.14 8.09 -1.59
N LEU A 99 -9.98 8.60 -0.67
CA LEU A 99 -9.74 8.50 0.77
C LEU A 99 -9.90 7.05 1.22
N LEU A 100 -10.96 6.38 0.77
CA LEU A 100 -11.17 4.96 1.02
C LEU A 100 -9.99 4.12 0.54
N ARG A 101 -9.55 4.30 -0.71
CA ARG A 101 -8.42 3.53 -1.25
C ARG A 101 -7.14 3.74 -0.44
N LYS A 102 -6.86 4.96 0.02
CA LYS A 102 -5.70 5.24 0.89
C LYS A 102 -5.81 4.54 2.25
N THR A 103 -6.99 4.57 2.87
CA THR A 103 -7.25 3.89 4.14
C THR A 103 -7.12 2.37 3.99
N LEU A 104 -7.74 1.79 2.95
CA LEU A 104 -7.67 0.37 2.67
C LEU A 104 -6.24 -0.09 2.37
N TYR A 105 -5.50 0.63 1.52
CA TYR A 105 -4.09 0.36 1.24
C TYR A 105 -3.27 0.29 2.54
N THR A 106 -3.41 1.30 3.39
CA THR A 106 -2.67 1.40 4.65
C THR A 106 -3.01 0.24 5.59
N HIS A 107 -4.30 -0.09 5.71
CA HIS A 107 -4.75 -1.19 6.54
C HIS A 107 -4.28 -2.55 6.00
N ILE A 108 -4.41 -2.81 4.70
CA ILE A 108 -3.99 -4.07 4.06
C ILE A 108 -2.52 -4.36 4.35
N VAL A 109 -1.63 -3.38 4.09
CA VAL A 109 -0.20 -3.52 4.33
C VAL A 109 0.10 -3.75 5.82
N THR A 110 -0.63 -3.06 6.70
CA THR A 110 -0.44 -3.16 8.16
C THR A 110 -0.94 -4.49 8.73
N ASP A 111 -2.12 -4.97 8.32
CA ASP A 111 -2.66 -6.26 8.77
C ASP A 111 -1.78 -7.41 8.27
N ILE A 112 -1.30 -7.38 7.01
CA ILE A 112 -0.38 -8.41 6.50
C ILE A 112 0.96 -8.38 7.27
N LYS A 113 1.49 -7.20 7.60
CA LYS A 113 2.68 -7.05 8.46
C LYS A 113 2.43 -7.67 9.85
N ASN A 114 1.28 -7.39 10.46
CA ASN A 114 0.92 -7.90 11.79
C ASN A 114 0.70 -9.41 11.80
N VAL A 115 0.05 -9.97 10.78
CA VAL A 115 -0.15 -11.42 10.61
C VAL A 115 1.19 -12.15 10.49
N ASN A 116 2.20 -11.51 9.90
CA ASN A 116 3.55 -12.07 9.73
C ASN A 116 4.54 -11.63 10.83
N ALA A 117 4.10 -10.89 11.86
CA ALA A 117 5.01 -10.29 12.85
C ALA A 117 5.71 -11.31 13.76
N LYS A 118 5.03 -12.41 14.10
CA LYS A 118 5.60 -13.49 14.93
C LYS A 118 6.35 -14.53 14.07
N HIS A 119 5.69 -14.99 13.02
CA HIS A 119 6.21 -15.98 12.07
C HIS A 119 5.53 -15.77 10.72
N LYS A 120 6.20 -16.15 9.63
CA LYS A 120 5.64 -16.09 8.27
C LYS A 120 4.43 -17.02 8.13
N ASN A 121 3.22 -16.47 8.00
CA ASN A 121 2.02 -17.27 7.83
C ASN A 121 1.85 -17.66 6.36
N ASN A 122 2.57 -18.71 5.93
CA ASN A 122 2.59 -19.14 4.54
C ASN A 122 1.21 -19.51 3.98
N LYS A 123 0.28 -19.99 4.82
CA LYS A 123 -1.09 -20.31 4.37
C LYS A 123 -1.84 -19.05 3.95
N VAL A 124 -1.83 -18.02 4.78
CA VAL A 124 -2.46 -16.74 4.47
C VAL A 124 -1.75 -16.04 3.32
N ASN A 125 -0.41 -16.03 3.32
CA ASN A 125 0.37 -15.42 2.25
C ASN A 125 0.11 -16.08 0.90
N THR A 126 0.09 -17.42 0.83
CA THR A 126 -0.20 -18.16 -0.41
C THR A 126 -1.59 -17.84 -0.95
N ALA A 127 -2.60 -17.81 -0.07
CA ALA A 127 -3.98 -17.46 -0.44
C ALA A 127 -4.07 -16.03 -0.99
N LEU A 128 -3.47 -15.07 -0.29
CA LEU A 128 -3.45 -13.67 -0.72
C LEU A 128 -2.67 -13.49 -2.03
N GLN A 129 -1.50 -14.10 -2.19
CA GLN A 129 -0.73 -14.03 -3.43
C GLN A 129 -1.50 -14.59 -4.63
N ASN A 130 -2.20 -15.73 -4.45
CA ASN A 130 -3.05 -16.29 -5.50
C ASN A 130 -4.19 -15.34 -5.86
N PHE A 131 -4.80 -14.71 -4.86
CA PHE A 131 -5.83 -13.71 -5.08
C PHE A 131 -5.28 -12.46 -5.80
N MET A 132 -4.08 -11.98 -5.43
CA MET A 132 -3.43 -10.84 -6.08
C MET A 132 -3.13 -11.08 -7.56
N TYR A 133 -2.80 -12.31 -7.93
CA TYR A 133 -2.64 -12.69 -9.34
C TYR A 133 -3.93 -12.48 -10.15
N THR A 134 -5.08 -12.78 -9.55
CA THR A 134 -6.39 -12.52 -10.19
C THR A 134 -6.67 -11.02 -10.28
N MET A 135 -6.29 -10.24 -9.26
CA MET A 135 -6.48 -8.78 -9.23
C MET A 135 -5.59 -8.01 -10.22
N LEU A 136 -4.37 -8.49 -10.51
CA LEU A 136 -3.52 -7.86 -11.53
C LEU A 136 -4.05 -8.01 -12.95
N ARG A 137 -4.89 -9.04 -13.17
CA ARG A 137 -5.58 -9.30 -14.44
C ARG A 137 -6.96 -8.64 -14.50
N ASP A 138 -7.33 -7.89 -13.47
CA ASP A 138 -8.61 -7.23 -13.38
C ASP A 138 -8.77 -6.16 -14.47
N SER A 139 -10.00 -5.95 -14.93
CA SER A 139 -10.31 -4.93 -15.94
C SER A 139 -10.14 -3.51 -15.41
N ASN A 140 -10.23 -3.32 -14.09
CA ASN A 140 -10.09 -2.01 -13.47
C ASN A 140 -8.61 -1.62 -13.29
N PRO A 141 -8.10 -0.62 -14.05
CA PRO A 141 -6.68 -0.25 -14.02
C PRO A 141 -6.25 0.34 -12.67
N THR A 142 -7.17 0.96 -11.92
CA THR A 142 -6.86 1.56 -10.62
C THR A 142 -6.69 0.49 -9.55
N ALA A 143 -7.58 -0.50 -9.53
CA ALA A 143 -7.47 -1.64 -8.63
C ALA A 143 -6.18 -2.43 -8.91
N ALA A 144 -5.92 -2.77 -10.17
CA ALA A 144 -4.70 -3.47 -10.57
C ALA A 144 -3.43 -2.72 -10.16
N LYS A 145 -3.38 -1.39 -10.35
CA LYS A 145 -2.23 -0.56 -9.95
C LYS A 145 -2.02 -0.56 -8.44
N ILE A 146 -3.07 -0.35 -7.65
CA ILE A 146 -2.94 -0.32 -6.18
C ILE A 146 -2.59 -1.72 -5.65
N SER A 147 -3.16 -2.77 -6.23
CA SER A 147 -2.78 -4.14 -5.90
C SER A 147 -1.30 -4.39 -6.18
N LEU A 148 -0.77 -3.92 -7.32
CA LEU A 148 0.65 -3.98 -7.61
C LEU A 148 1.49 -3.20 -6.58
N ASP A 149 1.09 -1.99 -6.22
CA ASP A 149 1.78 -1.19 -5.20
C ASP A 149 1.84 -1.93 -3.85
N VAL A 150 0.75 -2.60 -3.45
CA VAL A 150 0.72 -3.40 -2.21
C VAL A 150 1.75 -4.53 -2.29
N MET A 151 1.84 -5.25 -3.42
CA MET A 151 2.83 -6.32 -3.60
C MET A 151 4.27 -5.77 -3.51
N ILE A 152 4.54 -4.64 -4.17
CA ILE A 152 5.83 -3.98 -4.14
C ILE A 152 6.21 -3.54 -2.72
N GLU A 153 5.26 -2.95 -1.98
CA GLU A 153 5.46 -2.49 -0.61
C GLU A 153 5.73 -3.67 0.36
N LEU A 154 5.02 -4.79 0.19
CA LEU A 154 5.23 -6.00 0.99
C LEU A 154 6.56 -6.70 0.67
N TYR A 155 7.02 -6.64 -0.57
CA TYR A 155 8.35 -7.10 -0.96
C TYR A 155 9.44 -6.25 -0.28
N ARG A 156 9.34 -4.92 -0.33
CA ARG A 156 10.30 -4.00 0.33
C ARG A 156 10.37 -4.19 1.84
N ARG A 157 9.24 -4.51 2.47
CA ARG A 157 9.18 -4.83 3.90
C ARG A 157 9.72 -6.22 4.24
N ASN A 158 10.27 -6.95 3.28
CA ASN A 158 10.78 -8.32 3.41
C ASN A 158 9.74 -9.34 3.90
N ILE A 159 8.44 -9.06 3.71
CA ILE A 159 7.36 -9.96 4.10
C ILE A 159 7.14 -10.99 2.99
N TRP A 160 6.91 -10.51 1.76
CA TRP A 160 6.74 -11.32 0.54
C TRP A 160 7.99 -11.25 -0.34
N ASN A 161 9.13 -11.61 0.25
CA ASN A 161 10.40 -11.76 -0.47
C ASN A 161 10.56 -13.23 -0.92
N ASP A 162 9.84 -13.59 -1.98
CA ASP A 162 9.82 -14.93 -2.54
C ASP A 162 9.71 -14.87 -4.08
N ALA A 163 10.22 -15.91 -4.74
CA ALA A 163 10.25 -15.98 -6.20
C ALA A 163 8.85 -15.88 -6.81
N LYS A 164 7.83 -16.44 -6.16
CA LYS A 164 6.45 -16.35 -6.63
C LYS A 164 5.96 -14.90 -6.73
N THR A 165 6.20 -14.07 -5.71
CA THR A 165 5.81 -12.66 -5.72
C THR A 165 6.50 -11.90 -6.85
N VAL A 166 7.82 -12.11 -7.03
CA VAL A 166 8.60 -11.48 -8.10
C VAL A 166 8.07 -11.86 -9.47
N ASN A 167 7.81 -13.15 -9.71
CA ASN A 167 7.28 -13.62 -11.00
C ASN A 167 5.82 -13.22 -11.23
N VAL A 168 5.06 -12.87 -10.19
CA VAL A 168 3.77 -12.20 -10.38
C VAL A 168 3.98 -10.75 -10.80
N ILE A 169 4.97 -10.04 -10.23
CA ILE A 169 5.30 -8.66 -10.62
C ILE A 169 5.85 -8.58 -12.05
N THR A 170 6.62 -9.58 -12.54
CA THR A 170 7.07 -9.60 -13.95
C THR A 170 5.89 -9.55 -14.93
N THR A 171 4.73 -10.13 -14.58
CA THR A 171 3.52 -10.06 -15.43
C THR A 171 2.98 -8.64 -15.58
N ALA A 172 3.21 -7.77 -14.59
CA ALA A 172 2.82 -6.37 -14.66
C ALA A 172 3.63 -5.58 -15.70
N CYS A 173 4.87 -6.00 -15.98
CA CYS A 173 5.73 -5.43 -17.02
C CYS A 173 5.18 -5.67 -18.45
N PHE A 174 4.17 -6.53 -18.61
CA PHE A 174 3.48 -6.78 -19.87
C PHE A 174 2.05 -6.23 -19.90
N SER A 175 1.68 -5.40 -18.91
CA SER A 175 0.35 -4.80 -18.86
C SER A 175 0.17 -3.74 -19.94
N LYS A 176 -1.02 -3.72 -20.56
CA LYS A 176 -1.43 -2.67 -21.52
C LYS A 176 -1.66 -1.32 -20.83
N VAL A 177 -1.80 -1.31 -19.51
CA VAL A 177 -2.02 -0.08 -18.73
C VAL A 177 -0.66 0.53 -18.38
N THR A 178 -0.31 1.66 -18.98
CA THR A 178 0.99 2.33 -18.80
C THR A 178 1.36 2.53 -17.32
N LYS A 179 0.40 2.88 -16.45
CA LYS A 179 0.66 3.07 -15.01
C LYS A 179 1.09 1.78 -14.30
N VAL A 180 0.52 0.64 -14.69
CA VAL A 180 0.86 -0.68 -14.14
C VAL A 180 2.22 -1.14 -14.69
N LEU A 181 2.43 -0.94 -16.00
CA LEU A 181 3.70 -1.19 -16.66
C LEU A 181 4.85 -0.42 -15.99
N VAL A 182 4.71 0.90 -15.84
CA VAL A 182 5.73 1.76 -15.23
C VAL A 182 6.01 1.36 -13.79
N ALA A 183 4.98 1.02 -12.99
CA ALA A 183 5.17 0.55 -11.63
C ALA A 183 5.97 -0.78 -11.59
N GLY A 184 5.68 -1.72 -12.49
CA GLY A 184 6.45 -2.96 -12.62
C GLY A 184 7.91 -2.72 -13.03
N LEU A 185 8.15 -1.82 -13.99
CA LEU A 185 9.51 -1.46 -14.40
C LEU A 185 10.28 -0.76 -13.28
N LYS A 186 9.67 0.20 -12.59
CA LYS A 186 10.30 0.91 -11.47
C LYS A 186 10.64 -0.02 -10.31
N PHE A 187 9.84 -1.05 -10.07
CA PHE A 187 10.15 -2.10 -9.09
C PHE A 187 11.50 -2.78 -9.38
N PHE A 188 11.73 -3.24 -10.61
CA PHE A 188 12.97 -3.92 -10.97
C PHE A 188 14.17 -2.98 -11.11
N LEU A 189 13.94 -1.73 -11.52
CA LEU A 189 15.00 -0.71 -11.62
C LEU A 189 15.41 -0.12 -10.27
N GLY A 190 14.58 -0.24 -9.24
CA GLY A 190 14.80 0.35 -7.92
C GLY A 190 14.43 1.84 -7.79
N LYS A 191 13.97 2.50 -8.86
CA LYS A 191 13.72 3.96 -8.92
C LYS A 191 12.52 4.47 -8.10
N ASP A 192 11.70 3.57 -7.56
CA ASP A 192 10.56 3.94 -6.71
C ASP A 192 10.95 4.36 -5.28
N GLU A 193 12.17 4.05 -4.82
CA GLU A 193 12.67 4.50 -3.50
C GLU A 193 12.98 6.01 -3.51
N ASP A 194 13.46 6.53 -4.64
CA ASP A 194 13.91 7.92 -4.79
C ASP A 194 12.72 8.88 -4.94
N GLU A 195 11.68 8.52 -5.71
CA GLU A 195 10.51 9.40 -5.93
C GLU A 195 9.60 9.56 -4.70
N LYS A 196 9.49 8.53 -3.84
CA LYS A 196 8.69 8.62 -2.60
C LYS A 196 9.31 9.61 -1.60
N GLN A 197 10.63 9.81 -1.64
CA GLN A 197 11.33 10.71 -0.72
C GLN A 197 11.21 12.19 -1.12
N ASP A 198 11.16 12.50 -2.42
CA ASP A 198 11.00 13.90 -2.88
C ASP A 198 9.57 14.44 -2.64
N SER A 199 8.55 13.57 -2.72
CA SER A 199 7.14 13.97 -2.51
C SER A 199 6.74 14.17 -1.04
N GLU A 200 7.56 13.73 -0.07
CA GLU A 200 7.33 13.99 1.37
C GLU A 200 7.70 15.42 1.79
N SER A 201 8.22 16.22 0.86
CA SER A 201 8.66 17.61 1.10
C SER A 201 7.53 18.64 1.00
N GLU A 202 6.41 18.32 0.35
CA GLU A 202 5.30 19.25 0.13
C GLU A 202 3.94 18.55 0.31
N SER A 203 3.50 18.38 1.56
CA SER A 203 2.08 18.51 1.91
C SER A 203 1.87 18.45 3.42
N GLU A 204 1.29 19.52 3.95
CA GLU A 204 0.77 19.64 5.31
C GLU A 204 -0.33 18.61 5.61
N VAL A 205 0.00 17.34 5.86
CA VAL A 205 -0.87 16.39 6.58
C VAL A 205 0.00 15.40 7.40
N GLY A 206 0.90 15.94 8.21
CA GLY A 206 1.87 15.19 9.00
C GLY A 206 1.40 14.81 10.41
N ILE A 207 0.23 14.16 10.57
CA ILE A 207 -0.22 13.67 11.91
C ILE A 207 -0.57 12.17 11.96
N LEU A 208 -0.71 11.47 10.83
CA LEU A 208 -1.20 10.06 10.85
C LEU A 208 -0.20 8.99 10.36
N GLN A 209 1.03 9.34 9.99
CA GLN A 209 2.06 8.37 9.56
C GLN A 209 3.34 8.40 10.40
N MET A 210 3.23 8.73 11.69
CA MET A 210 4.35 8.74 12.65
C MET A 210 4.15 7.73 13.80
N ALA A 211 3.64 6.53 13.50
CA ALA A 211 3.35 5.51 14.51
C ALA A 211 4.38 4.36 14.61
N ASP A 212 5.39 4.31 13.74
CA ASP A 212 6.29 3.14 13.68
C ASP A 212 7.63 3.30 14.43
N ASN A 213 7.85 4.41 15.16
CA ASN A 213 9.03 4.58 16.02
C ASN A 213 8.63 4.77 17.48
N ALA A 214 8.93 3.80 18.34
CA ALA A 214 8.73 3.85 19.79
C ALA A 214 9.40 5.08 20.47
N VAL A 215 10.42 5.65 19.82
CA VAL A 215 11.10 6.88 20.24
C VAL A 215 10.22 8.13 20.00
N CYS A 216 9.49 8.20 18.89
CA CYS A 216 8.59 9.32 18.58
C CYS A 216 7.35 9.32 19.46
N ILE A 217 6.82 8.14 19.82
CA ILE A 217 5.69 8.02 20.74
C ILE A 217 6.09 8.51 22.14
N LYS A 218 7.27 8.09 22.64
CA LYS A 218 7.81 8.59 23.92
C LYS A 218 8.01 10.09 23.89
N MET A 219 8.55 10.64 22.79
CA MET A 219 8.80 12.08 22.67
C MET A 219 7.51 12.90 22.53
N GLY A 220 6.51 12.41 21.79
CA GLY A 220 5.19 13.05 21.67
C GLY A 220 4.37 13.02 22.95
N ILE A 221 4.52 11.95 23.75
CA ILE A 221 3.94 11.87 25.10
C ILE A 221 4.64 12.85 26.05
N VAL A 222 5.98 12.89 26.04
CA VAL A 222 6.75 13.87 26.83
C VAL A 222 6.38 15.30 26.44
N PHE A 223 6.23 15.58 25.15
CA PHE A 223 5.80 16.88 24.64
C PHE A 223 4.38 17.26 25.06
N LYS A 224 3.42 16.33 24.99
CA LYS A 224 2.04 16.55 25.49
C LYS A 224 1.97 16.73 27.01
N ILE A 225 2.77 15.97 27.76
CA ILE A 225 2.87 16.10 29.23
C ILE A 225 3.47 17.46 29.59
N PHE A 226 4.50 17.91 28.85
CA PHE A 226 5.13 19.20 29.03
C PHE A 226 4.16 20.36 28.72
N LEU A 227 3.43 20.29 27.60
CA LEU A 227 2.41 21.29 27.25
C LEU A 227 1.26 21.36 28.26
N LYS A 228 0.82 20.23 28.83
CA LYS A 228 -0.18 20.22 29.90
C LYS A 228 0.32 20.84 31.20
N ARG A 229 1.64 20.80 31.45
CA ARG A 229 2.28 21.41 32.63
C ARG A 229 2.47 22.93 32.46
N GLN A 230 2.34 23.44 31.25
CA GLN A 230 2.58 24.84 30.85
C GLN A 230 1.39 25.77 31.13
N GLN A 231 0.20 25.25 31.42
CA GLN A 231 -0.97 26.08 31.75
C GLN A 231 -0.94 26.68 33.17
N SER A 232 0.09 26.41 33.99
CA SER A 232 0.11 26.80 35.40
C SER A 232 1.26 27.69 35.89
N PHE A 233 2.27 28.05 35.09
CA PHE A 233 3.35 28.91 35.59
C PHE A 233 3.84 29.89 34.52
N GLY A 234 4.04 31.15 34.91
CA GLY A 234 4.29 32.26 34.01
C GLY A 234 5.77 32.63 33.78
N SER A 235 5.96 33.24 32.61
CA SER A 235 6.91 34.28 32.19
C SER A 235 8.41 33.97 31.95
N SER A 236 8.78 34.26 30.70
CA SER A 236 9.98 34.99 30.22
C SER A 236 11.32 34.27 30.07
N LEU A 237 11.58 33.12 30.70
CA LEU A 237 12.84 32.37 30.51
C LEU A 237 12.72 31.22 29.50
N GLU A 238 11.56 31.08 28.86
CA GLU A 238 11.17 29.86 28.14
C GLU A 238 11.40 29.90 26.62
N THR A 239 11.64 31.09 26.04
CA THR A 239 11.80 31.24 24.58
C THR A 239 13.12 30.66 24.07
N GLU A 240 14.21 30.79 24.82
CA GLU A 240 15.52 30.23 24.45
C GLU A 240 15.54 28.69 24.53
N ALA A 241 14.94 28.10 25.57
CA ALA A 241 14.86 26.65 25.70
C ALA A 241 13.99 26.01 24.60
N LEU A 242 12.91 26.69 24.21
CA LEU A 242 12.03 26.25 23.13
C LEU A 242 12.67 26.39 21.74
N TYR A 243 13.44 27.46 21.52
CA TYR A 243 14.24 27.63 20.30
C TYR A 243 15.35 26.57 20.20
N SER A 244 16.05 26.31 21.31
CA SER A 244 17.12 25.32 21.41
C SER A 244 16.61 23.89 21.17
N LEU A 245 15.44 23.52 21.73
CA LEU A 245 14.79 22.23 21.45
C LEU A 245 14.35 22.09 19.99
N ARG A 246 13.88 23.17 19.36
CA ARG A 246 13.51 23.17 17.94
C ARG A 246 14.74 22.97 17.06
N GLU A 247 15.83 23.70 17.32
CA GLU A 247 17.10 23.53 16.61
C GLU A 247 17.71 22.14 16.83
N MET A 248 17.64 21.60 18.04
CA MET A 248 18.09 20.24 18.34
C MET A 248 17.25 19.18 17.61
N SER A 249 15.93 19.39 17.49
CA SER A 249 15.09 18.49 16.69
C SER A 249 15.39 18.57 15.18
N PHE A 250 15.64 19.78 14.66
CA PHE A 250 15.97 20.00 13.25
C PHE A 250 17.34 19.41 12.90
N THR A 251 18.33 19.59 13.77
CA THR A 251 19.68 19.03 13.59
C THR A 251 19.65 17.50 13.69
N LEU A 252 18.91 16.89 14.61
CA LEU A 252 18.76 15.43 14.69
C LEU A 252 18.09 14.84 13.43
N VAL A 253 17.06 15.51 12.89
CA VAL A 253 16.44 15.12 11.61
C VAL A 253 17.45 15.25 10.46
N SER A 254 18.23 16.34 10.44
CA SER A 254 19.27 16.59 9.43
C SER A 254 20.40 15.57 9.49
N MET A 255 20.83 15.17 10.69
CA MET A 255 21.84 14.14 10.92
C MET A 255 21.33 12.75 10.54
N GLN A 256 20.05 12.45 10.75
CA GLN A 256 19.43 11.23 10.23
C GLN A 256 19.33 11.22 8.70
N LYS A 257 19.08 12.38 8.07
CA LYS A 257 19.12 12.52 6.60
C LYS A 257 20.53 12.28 6.05
N GLN A 258 21.56 12.83 6.69
CA GLN A 258 22.97 12.64 6.30
C GLN A 258 23.43 11.18 6.49
N LYS A 259 23.06 10.53 7.60
CA LYS A 259 23.34 9.10 7.83
C LYS A 259 22.58 8.17 6.88
N LYS A 260 21.48 8.62 6.26
CA LYS A 260 20.76 7.86 5.22
C LYS A 260 21.31 8.12 3.82
N LYS A 261 21.79 9.33 3.53
CA LYS A 261 22.50 9.66 2.27
C LYS A 261 23.85 8.96 2.14
N SER A 262 24.50 8.60 3.24
CA SER A 262 25.76 7.82 3.21
C SER A 262 25.56 6.30 3.23
N LYS A 263 24.32 5.80 3.14
CA LYS A 263 24.12 4.36 2.92
C LYS A 263 24.38 4.08 1.44
N PRO A 264 25.24 3.10 1.10
CA PRO A 264 25.43 2.71 -0.29
C PRO A 264 24.06 2.33 -0.88
N GLU A 265 23.81 2.72 -2.12
CA GLU A 265 22.62 2.31 -2.88
C GLU A 265 22.49 0.79 -2.76
N VAL A 266 21.50 0.34 -1.98
CA VAL A 266 21.17 -1.08 -1.89
C VAL A 266 20.42 -1.38 -3.18
N PHE A 267 21.16 -1.64 -4.24
CA PHE A 267 20.60 -2.19 -5.45
C PHE A 267 19.79 -3.44 -5.07
N ASN A 268 18.50 -3.43 -5.38
CA ASN A 268 17.61 -4.58 -5.20
C ASN A 268 17.90 -5.67 -6.24
N PHE A 269 19.18 -6.04 -6.43
CA PHE A 269 19.62 -7.18 -7.25
C PHE A 269 18.90 -8.47 -6.85
N SER A 270 18.49 -8.59 -5.58
CA SER A 270 17.70 -9.70 -5.05
C SER A 270 16.44 -9.99 -5.88
N ALA A 271 15.74 -8.97 -6.42
CA ALA A 271 14.51 -9.22 -7.18
C ALA A 271 14.81 -9.84 -8.55
N ILE A 272 15.86 -9.38 -9.23
CA ILE A 272 16.22 -9.87 -10.57
C ILE A 272 16.70 -11.33 -10.51
N HIS A 273 17.38 -11.73 -9.42
CA HIS A 273 17.80 -13.12 -9.22
C HIS A 273 16.65 -14.09 -8.92
N LEU A 274 15.49 -13.59 -8.50
CA LEU A 274 14.32 -14.39 -8.14
C LEU A 274 13.39 -14.68 -9.35
N ILE A 275 13.75 -14.21 -10.55
CA ILE A 275 13.02 -14.47 -11.79
C ILE A 275 13.26 -15.92 -12.22
N HIS A 276 12.19 -16.66 -12.55
CA HIS A 276 12.32 -18.09 -12.89
C HIS A 276 12.93 -18.32 -14.28
N ASP A 277 12.55 -17.52 -15.28
CA ASP A 277 13.05 -17.61 -16.65
C ASP A 277 13.47 -16.21 -17.13
N PRO A 278 14.71 -15.79 -16.84
CA PRO A 278 15.20 -14.46 -17.22
C PRO A 278 15.39 -14.31 -18.73
N GLN A 279 15.66 -15.39 -19.47
CA GLN A 279 15.85 -15.37 -20.92
C GLN A 279 14.53 -15.08 -21.64
N ASP A 280 13.48 -15.89 -21.38
CA ASP A 280 12.15 -15.67 -21.99
C ASP A 280 11.56 -14.31 -21.57
N PHE A 281 11.81 -13.89 -20.34
CA PHE A 281 11.40 -12.56 -19.88
C PHE A 281 12.07 -11.44 -20.70
N ALA A 282 13.38 -11.51 -20.92
CA ALA A 282 14.11 -10.50 -21.70
C ALA A 282 13.69 -10.47 -23.17
N GLU A 283 13.48 -11.65 -23.80
CA GLU A 283 13.01 -11.76 -25.18
C GLU A 283 11.61 -11.15 -25.37
N LYS A 284 10.68 -11.45 -24.45
CA LYS A 284 9.33 -10.87 -24.47
C LYS A 284 9.36 -9.36 -24.27
N LEU A 285 10.20 -8.86 -23.36
CA LEU A 285 10.36 -7.41 -23.15
C LEU A 285 10.91 -6.73 -24.41
N LEU A 286 11.87 -7.34 -25.10
CA LEU A 286 12.41 -6.81 -26.35
C LEU A 286 11.34 -6.73 -27.44
N LYS A 287 10.55 -7.79 -27.62
CA LYS A 287 9.43 -7.80 -28.57
C LYS A 287 8.38 -6.73 -28.26
N GLN A 288 8.10 -6.49 -26.98
CA GLN A 288 7.24 -5.40 -26.55
C GLN A 288 7.88 -4.04 -26.86
N LEU A 289 9.18 -3.86 -26.61
CA LEU A 289 9.91 -2.62 -26.86
C LEU A 289 9.91 -2.24 -28.35
N GLU A 290 10.09 -3.21 -29.25
CA GLU A 290 10.04 -2.99 -30.71
C GLU A 290 8.68 -2.48 -31.19
N SER A 291 7.60 -2.99 -30.59
CA SER A 291 6.22 -2.63 -30.92
C SER A 291 5.66 -1.50 -30.03
N CYS A 292 6.46 -0.98 -29.09
CA CYS A 292 6.02 -0.04 -28.07
C CYS A 292 5.69 1.34 -28.67
N LYS A 293 4.43 1.78 -28.46
CA LYS A 293 3.96 3.13 -28.83
C LYS A 293 3.96 4.13 -27.66
N GLU A 294 4.47 3.73 -26.50
CA GLU A 294 4.54 4.58 -25.31
C GLU A 294 5.59 5.70 -25.46
N ARG A 295 5.57 6.63 -24.50
CA ARG A 295 6.56 7.72 -24.37
C ARG A 295 7.99 7.17 -24.30
N PHE A 296 8.94 7.96 -24.77
CA PHE A 296 10.35 7.58 -24.82
C PHE A 296 10.93 7.22 -23.44
N GLU A 297 10.52 7.90 -22.37
CA GLU A 297 10.89 7.57 -20.99
C GLU A 297 10.59 6.11 -20.63
N VAL A 298 9.42 5.58 -21.03
CA VAL A 298 9.03 4.19 -20.78
C VAL A 298 9.89 3.23 -21.60
N LYS A 299 10.24 3.61 -22.83
CA LYS A 299 11.19 2.84 -23.67
C LYS A 299 12.58 2.80 -23.05
N MET A 300 13.04 3.91 -22.47
CA MET A 300 14.30 3.96 -21.72
C MET A 300 14.27 3.05 -20.50
N MET A 301 13.18 3.03 -19.73
CA MET A 301 13.03 2.09 -18.61
C MET A 301 13.07 0.63 -19.06
N LEU A 302 12.45 0.30 -20.19
CA LEU A 302 12.51 -1.05 -20.78
C LEU A 302 13.93 -1.42 -21.21
N MET A 303 14.64 -0.53 -21.90
CA MET A 303 16.03 -0.75 -22.31
C MET A 303 16.97 -0.93 -21.10
N ASP A 304 16.81 -0.12 -20.05
CA ASP A 304 17.56 -0.22 -18.79
C ASP A 304 17.28 -1.56 -18.07
N LEU A 305 16.04 -2.04 -18.09
CA LEU A 305 15.71 -3.35 -17.50
C LEU A 305 16.32 -4.50 -18.31
N ILE A 306 16.20 -4.47 -19.65
CA ILE A 306 16.75 -5.51 -20.53
C ILE A 306 18.28 -5.56 -20.39
N SER A 307 18.96 -4.42 -20.38
CA SER A 307 20.43 -4.39 -20.23
C SER A 307 20.89 -4.98 -18.90
N ARG A 308 20.16 -4.71 -17.81
CA ARG A 308 20.42 -5.33 -16.49
C ARG A 308 20.20 -6.84 -16.50
N LEU A 309 19.13 -7.32 -17.13
CA LEU A 309 18.85 -8.76 -17.25
C LEU A 309 19.98 -9.46 -18.01
N VAL A 310 20.40 -8.90 -19.14
CA VAL A 310 21.51 -9.42 -19.95
C VAL A 310 22.82 -9.45 -19.16
N GLY A 311 23.14 -8.37 -18.44
CA GLY A 311 24.37 -8.28 -17.66
C GLY A 311 24.41 -9.19 -16.44
N ILE A 312 23.28 -9.38 -15.74
CA ILE A 312 23.23 -10.17 -14.49
C ILE A 312 23.15 -11.67 -14.76
N HIS A 313 22.36 -12.07 -15.75
CA HIS A 313 22.11 -13.49 -16.06
C HIS A 313 22.90 -13.98 -17.28
N GLU A 314 23.82 -13.16 -17.81
CA GLU A 314 24.66 -13.47 -18.97
C GLU A 314 23.84 -13.97 -20.18
N LEU A 315 22.73 -13.29 -20.46
CA LEU A 315 21.74 -13.71 -21.46
C LEU A 315 22.21 -13.45 -22.89
N PHE A 316 21.81 -14.32 -23.82
CA PHE A 316 22.07 -14.13 -25.25
C PHE A 316 20.89 -13.42 -25.91
N LEU A 317 21.02 -12.11 -26.15
CA LEU A 317 19.96 -11.30 -26.76
C LEU A 317 20.50 -10.43 -27.92
N PHE A 318 20.92 -11.06 -29.02
CA PHE A 318 21.61 -10.40 -30.13
C PHE A 318 20.82 -9.26 -30.79
N ASN A 319 19.49 -9.37 -30.85
CA ASN A 319 18.63 -8.35 -31.45
C ASN A 319 18.57 -7.04 -30.64
N PHE A 320 18.97 -7.06 -29.37
CA PHE A 320 18.98 -5.87 -28.53
C PHE A 320 20.05 -4.86 -28.96
N TYR A 321 21.25 -5.30 -29.33
CA TYR A 321 22.35 -4.39 -29.64
C TYR A 321 22.09 -3.53 -30.90
N PRO A 322 21.62 -4.08 -32.03
CA PRO A 322 21.23 -3.29 -33.19
C PRO A 322 20.07 -2.33 -32.89
N PHE A 323 19.16 -2.70 -31.98
CA PHE A 323 18.08 -1.83 -31.55
C PHE A 323 18.61 -0.60 -30.80
N VAL A 324 19.47 -0.81 -29.79
CA VAL A 324 20.08 0.26 -28.99
C VAL A 324 20.97 1.17 -29.85
N GLN A 325 21.69 0.62 -30.82
CA GLN A 325 22.56 1.40 -31.72
C GLN A 325 21.82 2.53 -32.44
N ARG A 326 20.52 2.36 -32.75
CA ARG A 326 19.69 3.42 -33.35
C ARG A 326 19.54 4.65 -32.47
N PHE A 327 19.67 4.48 -31.15
CA PHE A 327 19.51 5.53 -30.16
C PHE A 327 20.83 6.16 -29.70
N LEU A 328 21.98 5.62 -30.14
CA LEU A 328 23.32 6.13 -29.79
C LEU A 328 23.79 7.27 -30.70
N GLN A 329 22.86 8.04 -31.28
CA GLN A 329 23.20 9.17 -32.15
C GLN A 329 23.22 10.48 -31.35
N PRO A 330 24.25 11.35 -31.52
CA PRO A 330 24.40 12.60 -30.75
C PRO A 330 23.20 13.58 -30.84
N HIS A 331 22.37 13.44 -31.87
CA HIS A 331 21.23 14.31 -32.14
C HIS A 331 19.93 13.84 -31.48
N GLN A 332 19.89 12.63 -30.90
CA GLN A 332 18.73 12.19 -30.14
C GLN A 332 18.74 12.79 -28.72
N ARG A 333 17.57 13.23 -28.26
CA ARG A 333 17.33 13.76 -26.92
C ARG A 333 16.63 12.73 -26.04
#